data_AF-A0A2K9EG34-F1
#
_entry.id   AF-A0A2K9EG34-F1
#
_cell.length_a   1.000
_cell.length_b   1.000
_cell.length_c   1.000
_cell.angle_alpha   90.00
_cell.angle_beta   90.00
_cell.angle_gamma   90.00
#
_symmetry.space_group_name_H-M   'P 1'
#
loop_
_entity.id
_entity.type
_entity.pdbx_description
1 polymer ?
#
loop_
_entity_poly.entity_id
_entity_poly.type
_entity_poly.pdbx_seq_one_letter_code
_entity_poly.pdbx_strand_id
1 'polypeptide(L)'
;MQDKNIAAVFAAIDKLEECLNRYKTVQNPEYIIRIWHYIQYGSAILDYFDNSVAENALQVAGGRYVAKFGSYKEVKLVISKLEKYLIKLDKVPTTVYILPSRNSEILSKAISKILGVDCIQYIRNTPVQNGLIVAGDTSEFNDYPELVNIRGNTVTFALNHNWLDNSLITPDICGFMSQTYIFPWEGGSVKVNPETKQVDKSEPDLRSAEEIAHSIASEEVEINPEFNEILEFYYERKDYMKGGLKDTFKRLHYNTDSNSEPVVTFSYIIT
;
A
#
# COMPACT_ATOMS: atom_id res chain seq x y z
N MET A 1 -13.55 23.65 -24.60
CA MET A 1 -13.72 23.78 -23.12
C MET A 1 -14.91 22.93 -22.65
N GLN A 2 -16.04 22.98 -23.36
CA GLN A 2 -17.25 22.16 -23.11
C GLN A 2 -16.99 20.64 -23.17
N ASP A 3 -16.22 20.16 -24.15
CA ASP A 3 -15.93 18.72 -24.31
C ASP A 3 -15.03 18.13 -23.19
N LYS A 4 -14.11 18.93 -22.64
CA LYS A 4 -13.26 18.52 -21.52
C LYS A 4 -14.09 18.33 -20.24
N ASN A 5 -15.11 19.16 -20.04
CA ASN A 5 -16.02 19.03 -18.90
C ASN A 5 -16.90 17.78 -19.01
N ILE A 6 -17.37 17.45 -20.21
CA ILE A 6 -18.16 16.23 -20.46
C ILE A 6 -17.32 14.97 -20.18
N ALA A 7 -16.10 14.90 -20.69
CA ALA A 7 -15.20 13.76 -20.45
C ALA A 7 -14.87 13.59 -18.96
N ALA A 8 -14.66 14.69 -18.23
CA ALA A 8 -14.43 14.65 -16.78
C ALA A 8 -15.64 14.13 -16.00
N VAL A 9 -16.86 14.52 -16.41
CA VAL A 9 -18.10 14.03 -15.79
C VAL A 9 -18.27 12.53 -16.00
N PHE A 10 -18.07 12.02 -17.22
CA PHE A 10 -18.14 10.57 -17.47
C PHE A 10 -17.10 9.79 -16.66
N ALA A 11 -15.85 10.26 -16.60
CA ALA A 11 -14.82 9.62 -15.78
C ALA A 11 -15.18 9.61 -14.28
N ALA A 12 -15.86 10.64 -13.78
CA ALA A 12 -16.36 10.67 -12.40
C ALA A 12 -17.50 9.68 -12.18
N ILE A 13 -18.42 9.55 -13.15
CA ILE A 13 -19.50 8.55 -13.11
C ILE A 13 -18.92 7.14 -13.08
N ASP A 14 -18.00 6.81 -14.00
CA ASP A 14 -17.35 5.49 -14.05
C ASP A 14 -16.68 5.15 -12.71
N LYS A 15 -15.98 6.12 -12.09
CA LYS A 15 -15.36 5.95 -10.77
C LYS A 15 -16.40 5.67 -9.69
N LEU A 16 -17.52 6.39 -9.69
CA LEU A 16 -18.60 6.20 -8.72
C LEU A 16 -19.30 4.85 -8.91
N GLU A 17 -19.52 4.41 -10.14
CA GLU A 17 -20.09 3.11 -10.44
C GLU A 17 -19.19 1.97 -9.97
N GLU A 18 -17.88 2.07 -10.24
CA GLU A 18 -16.90 1.11 -9.71
C GLU A 18 -16.92 1.07 -8.17
N CYS A 19 -16.95 2.23 -7.52
CA CYS A 19 -17.01 2.35 -6.06
C CYS A 19 -18.29 1.72 -5.50
N LEU A 20 -19.44 2.02 -6.10
CA LEU A 20 -20.73 1.45 -5.73
C LEU A 20 -20.76 -0.07 -5.93
N ASN A 21 -20.16 -0.57 -7.00
CA ASN A 21 -20.06 -2.00 -7.26
C ASN A 21 -19.22 -2.71 -6.19
N ARG A 22 -18.12 -2.09 -5.73
CA ARG A 22 -17.32 -2.60 -4.60
C ARG A 22 -18.08 -2.49 -3.27
N TYR A 23 -18.75 -1.38 -3.01
CA TYR A 23 -19.56 -1.19 -1.81
C TYR A 23 -20.61 -2.30 -1.65
N LYS A 24 -21.28 -2.69 -2.75
CA LYS A 24 -22.26 -3.78 -2.75
C LYS A 24 -21.69 -5.16 -2.40
N THR A 25 -20.37 -5.36 -2.45
CA THR A 25 -19.74 -6.65 -2.06
C THR A 25 -19.42 -6.73 -0.57
N VAL A 26 -19.59 -5.64 0.17
CA VAL A 26 -19.29 -5.56 1.60
C VAL A 26 -20.60 -5.52 2.38
N GLN A 27 -20.86 -6.57 3.16
CA GLN A 27 -21.98 -6.59 4.10
C GLN A 27 -21.58 -5.78 5.33
N ASN A 28 -22.36 -4.76 5.69
CA ASN A 28 -22.12 -3.88 6.85
C ASN A 28 -20.69 -3.30 6.89
N PRO A 29 -20.36 -2.33 6.03
CA PRO A 29 -19.01 -1.78 5.99
C PRO A 29 -18.69 -1.08 7.32
N GLU A 30 -17.85 -1.72 8.13
CA GLU A 30 -17.28 -1.11 9.32
C GLU A 30 -16.41 0.10 8.93
N TYR A 31 -16.23 1.04 9.86
CA TYR A 31 -15.37 2.21 9.67
C TYR A 31 -13.87 1.88 9.80
N ILE A 32 -13.44 0.82 9.12
CA ILE A 32 -12.05 0.38 9.07
C ILE A 32 -11.46 0.82 7.73
N ILE A 33 -10.32 1.53 7.77
CA ILE A 33 -9.67 2.09 6.57
C ILE A 33 -9.45 1.04 5.48
N ARG A 34 -9.12 -0.20 5.85
CA ARG A 34 -8.92 -1.33 4.93
C ARG A 34 -10.14 -1.58 4.03
N ILE A 35 -11.34 -1.55 4.60
CA ILE A 35 -12.60 -1.79 3.88
C ILE A 35 -12.89 -0.61 2.96
N TRP A 36 -12.77 0.62 3.48
CA TRP A 36 -13.05 1.82 2.69
C TRP A 36 -12.04 2.05 1.57
N HIS A 37 -10.76 1.71 1.79
CA HIS A 37 -9.73 1.77 0.77
C HIS A 37 -10.01 0.79 -0.38
N TYR A 38 -10.48 -0.42 -0.05
CA TYR A 38 -11.00 -1.35 -1.05
C TYR A 38 -12.19 -0.74 -1.79
N ILE A 39 -13.21 -0.25 -1.09
CA ILE A 39 -14.43 0.30 -1.71
C ILE A 39 -14.09 1.44 -2.68
N GLN A 40 -13.28 2.40 -2.23
CA GLN A 40 -12.95 3.59 -3.00
C GLN A 40 -12.01 3.27 -4.17
N TYR A 41 -10.99 2.44 -3.96
CA TYR A 41 -9.86 2.31 -4.90
C TYR A 41 -9.69 0.93 -5.52
N GLY A 42 -10.34 -0.11 -4.97
CA GLY A 42 -10.08 -1.50 -5.34
C GLY A 42 -8.68 -1.96 -4.93
N SER A 43 -8.10 -1.35 -3.89
CA SER A 43 -6.75 -1.59 -3.39
C SER A 43 -6.76 -2.32 -2.04
N ALA A 44 -5.69 -3.05 -1.76
CA ALA A 44 -5.49 -3.77 -0.50
C ALA A 44 -4.61 -2.99 0.49
N ILE A 45 -4.87 -3.14 1.79
CA ILE A 45 -3.99 -2.71 2.88
C ILE A 45 -3.66 -3.96 3.70
N LEU A 46 -2.37 -4.29 3.83
CA LEU A 46 -1.90 -5.53 4.47
C LEU A 46 -1.78 -5.42 5.99
N ASP A 47 -1.58 -4.20 6.51
CA ASP A 47 -1.41 -3.91 7.92
C ASP A 47 -2.10 -2.60 8.30
N TYR A 48 -2.80 -2.59 9.42
CA TYR A 48 -3.59 -1.45 9.89
C TYR A 48 -3.61 -1.40 11.42
N PHE A 49 -3.90 -0.23 11.97
CA PHE A 49 -3.87 0.01 13.41
C PHE A 49 -5.18 -0.46 14.05
N ASP A 50 -5.17 -1.62 14.68
CA ASP A 50 -6.33 -2.18 15.37
C ASP A 50 -6.05 -2.48 16.85
N ASN A 51 -7.05 -3.03 17.54
CA ASN A 51 -6.98 -3.27 18.97
C ASN A 51 -5.93 -4.32 19.38
N SER A 52 -5.36 -5.07 18.44
CA SER A 52 -4.18 -5.92 18.71
C SER A 52 -2.92 -5.07 18.91
N VAL A 53 -2.88 -3.85 18.38
CA VAL A 53 -1.76 -2.92 18.50
C VAL A 53 -1.91 -2.01 19.72
N ALA A 54 -3.10 -1.44 19.95
CA ALA A 54 -3.40 -0.62 21.12
C ALA A 54 -4.91 -0.55 21.43
N GLU A 55 -5.27 -0.38 22.69
CA GLU A 55 -6.67 -0.18 23.09
C GLU A 55 -7.27 1.06 22.40
N ASN A 56 -8.48 0.92 21.83
CA ASN A 56 -9.16 1.96 21.04
C ASN A 56 -8.42 2.40 19.78
N ALA A 57 -7.46 1.62 19.28
CA ALA A 57 -6.70 1.94 18.07
C ALA A 57 -7.58 2.23 16.85
N LEU A 58 -8.69 1.51 16.68
CA LEU A 58 -9.63 1.75 15.57
C LEU A 58 -10.32 3.13 15.66
N GLN A 59 -10.45 3.70 16.86
CA GLN A 59 -10.96 5.06 17.07
C GLN A 59 -9.90 6.11 16.72
N VAL A 60 -8.63 5.73 16.65
CA VAL A 60 -7.53 6.59 16.22
C VAL A 60 -7.42 6.57 14.70
N ALA A 61 -7.81 7.67 14.08
CA ALA A 61 -7.71 7.88 12.63
C ALA A 61 -8.32 6.76 11.75
N GLY A 62 -9.27 5.97 12.26
CA GLY A 62 -9.95 4.91 11.49
C GLY A 62 -9.04 3.73 11.10
N GLY A 63 -8.00 3.44 11.90
CA GLY A 63 -7.05 2.37 11.66
C GLY A 63 -5.81 2.75 10.84
N ARG A 64 -5.60 4.06 10.63
CA ARG A 64 -4.38 4.62 10.04
C ARG A 64 -3.38 4.93 11.15
N TYR A 65 -2.08 4.85 10.85
CA TYR A 65 -1.04 5.27 11.78
C TYR A 65 -0.85 6.79 11.71
N VAL A 66 -0.67 7.46 12.86
CA VAL A 66 -0.22 8.87 12.87
C VAL A 66 1.26 8.91 12.54
N ALA A 67 2.08 8.25 13.35
CA ALA A 67 3.50 8.05 13.10
C ALA A 67 3.83 6.57 13.24
N LYS A 68 4.67 6.05 12.35
CA LYS A 68 5.21 4.69 12.43
C LYS A 68 6.72 4.72 12.23
N PHE A 69 7.46 4.04 13.08
CA PHE A 69 8.91 3.90 12.98
C PHE A 69 9.20 2.46 12.64
N GLY A 70 9.76 2.21 11.45
CA GLY A 70 9.96 0.86 10.97
C GLY A 70 11.10 0.13 11.68
N SER A 71 10.98 -1.19 11.71
CA SER A 71 12.04 -2.16 12.01
C SER A 71 12.17 -3.16 10.85
N TYR A 72 13.31 -3.85 10.73
CA TYR A 72 13.48 -4.89 9.71
C TYR A 72 12.46 -6.01 9.86
N LYS A 73 12.13 -6.40 11.10
CA LYS A 73 11.10 -7.39 11.41
C LYS A 73 9.72 -6.98 10.91
N GLU A 74 9.32 -5.72 11.08
CA GLU A 74 8.02 -5.23 10.56
C GLU A 74 8.00 -5.17 9.04
N VAL A 75 9.07 -4.71 8.40
CA VAL A 75 9.18 -4.71 6.94
C VAL A 75 9.07 -6.13 6.40
N LYS A 76 9.81 -7.08 7.00
CA LYS A 76 9.71 -8.50 6.65
C LYS A 76 8.29 -9.04 6.84
N LEU A 77 7.62 -8.70 7.96
CA LEU A 77 6.25 -9.13 8.23
C LEU A 77 5.30 -8.67 7.13
N VAL A 78 5.38 -7.41 6.71
CA VAL A 78 4.54 -6.88 5.62
C VAL A 78 4.87 -7.55 4.28
N ILE A 79 6.15 -7.81 3.97
CA ILE A 79 6.52 -8.53 2.75
C ILE A 79 6.01 -9.98 2.77
N SER A 80 6.07 -10.67 3.91
CA SER A 80 5.51 -12.03 4.03
C SER A 80 3.98 -12.03 3.93
N LYS A 81 3.29 -10.98 4.40
CA LYS A 81 1.85 -10.77 4.14
C LYS A 81 1.58 -10.53 2.64
N LEU A 82 2.43 -9.74 1.97
CA LEU A 82 2.35 -9.48 0.53
C LEU A 82 2.51 -10.78 -0.27
N GLU A 83 3.50 -11.61 0.06
CA GLU A 83 3.71 -12.92 -0.55
C GLU A 83 2.44 -13.79 -0.46
N LYS A 84 1.88 -13.95 0.75
CA LYS A 84 0.64 -14.72 0.94
C LYS A 84 -0.53 -14.15 0.14
N TYR A 85 -0.64 -12.83 0.06
CA TYR A 85 -1.66 -12.15 -0.73
C TYR A 85 -1.50 -12.45 -2.23
N LEU A 86 -0.30 -12.28 -2.78
CA LEU A 86 -0.01 -12.53 -4.19
C LEU A 86 -0.27 -13.99 -4.56
N ILE A 87 0.12 -14.94 -3.72
CA ILE A 87 -0.16 -16.38 -3.92
C ILE A 87 -1.66 -16.65 -3.89
N LYS A 88 -2.37 -16.19 -2.85
CA LYS A 88 -3.80 -16.46 -2.67
C LYS A 88 -4.65 -15.92 -3.82
N LEU A 89 -4.27 -14.76 -4.36
CA LEU A 89 -5.00 -14.11 -5.46
C LEU A 89 -4.50 -14.51 -6.86
N ASP A 90 -3.54 -15.44 -6.96
CA ASP A 90 -2.94 -15.88 -8.23
C ASP A 90 -2.31 -14.71 -9.03
N LYS A 91 -1.55 -13.87 -8.32
CA LYS A 91 -0.88 -12.66 -8.84
C LYS A 91 0.63 -12.65 -8.60
N VAL A 92 1.25 -13.82 -8.44
CA VAL A 92 2.71 -13.90 -8.21
C VAL A 92 3.44 -13.34 -9.43
N PRO A 93 4.29 -12.32 -9.27
CA PRO A 93 5.02 -11.71 -10.38
C PRO A 93 6.15 -12.63 -10.86
N THR A 94 6.58 -12.47 -12.11
CA THR A 94 7.84 -13.08 -12.60
C THR A 94 9.05 -12.19 -12.34
N THR A 95 8.81 -10.90 -12.11
CA THR A 95 9.87 -9.90 -11.95
C THR A 95 9.41 -8.76 -11.04
N VAL A 96 10.29 -8.33 -10.14
CA VAL A 96 10.15 -7.12 -9.33
C VAL A 96 10.87 -5.96 -10.02
N TYR A 97 10.19 -4.82 -10.11
CA TYR A 97 10.67 -3.62 -10.77
C TYR A 97 10.93 -2.51 -9.74
N ILE A 98 12.17 -2.02 -9.74
CA ILE A 98 12.68 -1.00 -8.82
C ILE A 98 12.36 0.39 -9.37
N LEU A 99 11.65 1.23 -8.60
CA LEU A 99 11.64 2.68 -8.82
C LEU A 99 12.93 3.33 -8.29
N PRO A 100 13.39 4.47 -8.85
CA PRO A 100 14.69 5.07 -8.57
C PRO A 100 14.71 5.82 -7.24
N SER A 101 14.57 5.08 -6.14
CA SER A 101 14.80 5.56 -4.78
C SER A 101 15.51 4.49 -3.95
N ARG A 102 16.25 4.90 -2.92
CA ARG A 102 16.93 3.97 -2.01
C ARG A 102 15.93 3.04 -1.31
N ASN A 103 14.78 3.57 -0.92
CA ASN A 103 13.74 2.83 -0.22
C ASN A 103 13.14 1.76 -1.14
N SER A 104 12.81 2.15 -2.37
CA SER A 104 12.32 1.24 -3.41
C SER A 104 13.34 0.17 -3.78
N GLU A 105 14.62 0.51 -3.88
CA GLU A 105 15.69 -0.46 -4.17
C GLU A 105 15.82 -1.52 -3.07
N ILE A 106 15.90 -1.10 -1.80
CA ILE A 106 16.00 -2.02 -0.66
C ILE A 106 14.78 -2.94 -0.60
N LEU A 107 13.57 -2.39 -0.71
CA LEU A 107 12.34 -3.18 -0.66
C LEU A 107 12.24 -4.16 -1.81
N SER A 108 12.51 -3.72 -3.04
CA SER A 108 12.42 -4.56 -4.23
C SER A 108 13.35 -5.77 -4.13
N LYS A 109 14.59 -5.56 -3.68
CA LYS A 109 15.56 -6.64 -3.47
C LYS A 109 15.15 -7.60 -2.35
N ALA A 110 14.58 -7.07 -1.26
CA ALA A 110 14.07 -7.91 -0.19
C ALA A 110 12.88 -8.77 -0.67
N ILE A 111 11.95 -8.16 -1.40
CA ILE A 111 10.78 -8.82 -1.98
C ILE A 111 11.21 -9.88 -3.01
N SER A 112 12.13 -9.55 -3.92
CA SER A 112 12.60 -10.48 -4.94
C SER A 112 13.29 -11.70 -4.34
N LYS A 113 14.07 -11.51 -3.26
CA LYS A 113 14.71 -12.59 -2.52
C LYS A 113 13.70 -13.49 -1.80
N ILE A 114 12.61 -12.91 -1.28
CA ILE A 114 11.55 -13.67 -0.61
C ILE A 114 10.70 -14.45 -1.62
N LEU A 115 10.31 -13.81 -2.72
CA LEU A 115 9.50 -14.43 -3.77
C LEU A 115 10.29 -15.39 -4.67
N GLY A 116 11.63 -15.29 -4.68
CA GLY A 116 12.49 -16.10 -5.55
C GLY A 116 12.40 -15.71 -7.03
N VAL A 117 12.30 -14.40 -7.32
CA VAL A 117 12.09 -13.87 -8.69
C VAL A 117 13.14 -12.83 -9.07
N ASP A 118 13.21 -12.49 -10.35
CA ASP A 118 14.16 -11.49 -10.85
C ASP A 118 13.85 -10.09 -10.30
N CYS A 119 14.88 -9.25 -10.18
CA CYS A 119 14.76 -7.87 -9.74
C CYS A 119 15.52 -6.95 -10.71
N ILE A 120 14.82 -6.02 -11.35
CA ILE A 120 15.42 -5.10 -12.34
C ILE A 120 14.92 -3.67 -12.15
N GLN A 121 15.63 -2.71 -12.73
CA GLN A 121 15.21 -1.31 -12.71
C GLN A 121 13.98 -1.10 -13.60
N TYR A 122 13.01 -0.33 -13.10
CA TYR A 122 11.88 0.10 -13.90
C TYR A 122 12.32 1.14 -14.92
N ILE A 123 12.02 0.89 -16.20
CA ILE A 123 12.27 1.83 -17.29
C ILE A 123 10.93 2.36 -17.77
N ARG A 124 10.78 3.68 -17.74
CA ARG A 124 9.56 4.37 -18.16
C ARG A 124 9.13 3.98 -19.57
N ASN A 125 7.83 3.76 -19.73
CA ASN A 125 7.19 3.38 -20.99
C ASN A 125 7.69 2.06 -21.62
N THR A 126 8.59 1.32 -20.97
CA THR A 126 8.93 -0.03 -21.40
C THR A 126 7.79 -0.98 -21.02
N PRO A 127 7.35 -1.86 -21.92
CA PRO A 127 6.34 -2.85 -21.59
C PRO A 127 6.79 -3.72 -20.40
N VAL A 128 5.92 -3.81 -19.40
CA VAL A 128 6.07 -4.74 -18.27
C VAL A 128 5.01 -5.82 -18.41
N GLN A 129 5.39 -7.07 -18.14
CA GLN A 129 4.50 -8.23 -18.17
C GLN A 129 4.65 -9.00 -16.86
N ASN A 130 3.54 -9.34 -16.21
CA ASN A 130 3.49 -10.09 -14.96
C ASN A 130 4.46 -9.54 -13.89
N GLY A 131 4.55 -8.21 -13.78
CA GLY A 131 5.53 -7.53 -12.95
C GLY A 131 4.94 -6.91 -11.68
N LEU A 132 5.73 -6.89 -10.62
CA LEU A 132 5.45 -6.12 -9.40
C LEU A 132 6.33 -4.87 -9.37
N ILE A 133 5.72 -3.69 -9.44
CA ILE A 133 6.42 -2.40 -9.36
C ILE A 133 6.36 -1.91 -7.92
N VAL A 134 7.52 -1.70 -7.32
CA VAL A 134 7.65 -1.45 -5.88
C VAL A 134 8.09 -0.02 -5.61
N ALA A 135 7.38 0.62 -4.69
CA ALA A 135 7.71 1.93 -4.12
C ALA A 135 7.93 1.83 -2.59
N GLY A 136 8.79 2.70 -2.04
CA GLY A 136 8.84 2.94 -0.60
C GLY A 136 7.58 3.63 -0.12
N ASP A 137 7.30 4.79 -0.73
CA ASP A 137 6.09 5.57 -0.48
C ASP A 137 5.27 5.76 -1.77
N THR A 138 3.95 5.86 -1.63
CA THR A 138 3.05 6.08 -2.77
C THR A 138 3.29 7.36 -3.56
N SER A 139 3.91 8.39 -2.96
CA SER A 139 4.30 9.61 -3.68
C SER A 139 5.31 9.35 -4.80
N GLU A 140 6.11 8.30 -4.72
CA GLU A 140 7.12 7.96 -5.74
C GLU A 140 6.48 7.59 -7.10
N PHE A 141 5.20 7.21 -7.12
CA PHE A 141 4.47 6.95 -8.37
C PHE A 141 4.07 8.23 -9.13
N ASN A 142 4.21 9.42 -8.54
CA ASN A 142 3.81 10.68 -9.15
C ASN A 142 4.57 11.00 -10.44
N ASP A 143 5.79 10.48 -10.58
CA ASP A 143 6.63 10.67 -11.77
C ASP A 143 6.34 9.67 -12.92
N TYR A 144 5.35 8.78 -12.72
CA TYR A 144 5.05 7.64 -13.59
C TYR A 144 3.59 7.60 -14.08
N PRO A 145 3.13 8.61 -14.84
CA PRO A 145 1.76 8.67 -15.36
C PRO A 145 1.35 7.49 -16.24
N GLU A 146 2.30 6.80 -16.86
CA GLU A 146 2.03 5.57 -17.60
C GLU A 146 1.42 4.46 -16.72
N LEU A 147 1.71 4.45 -15.41
CA LEU A 147 1.22 3.45 -14.45
C LEU A 147 -0.23 3.68 -14.04
N VAL A 148 -0.86 4.78 -14.43
CA VAL A 148 -2.31 4.99 -14.27
C VAL A 148 -3.08 3.90 -15.01
N ASN A 149 -2.60 3.44 -16.16
CA ASN A 149 -3.25 2.36 -16.90
C ASN A 149 -2.66 1.02 -16.47
N ILE A 150 -3.51 0.07 -16.09
CA ILE A 150 -3.07 -1.29 -15.80
C ILE A 150 -2.83 -1.97 -17.14
N ARG A 151 -1.61 -2.48 -17.34
CA ARG A 151 -1.21 -3.19 -18.57
C ARG A 151 -0.33 -4.37 -18.22
N GLY A 152 -0.43 -5.43 -19.01
CA GLY A 152 0.47 -6.58 -18.93
C GLY A 152 0.45 -7.25 -17.57
N ASN A 153 -0.74 -7.35 -16.95
CA ASN A 153 -0.89 -7.99 -15.64
C ASN A 153 0.04 -7.39 -14.55
N THR A 154 0.30 -6.08 -14.61
CA THR A 154 1.14 -5.40 -13.62
C THR A 154 0.42 -5.18 -12.30
N VAL A 155 1.17 -5.29 -11.21
CA VAL A 155 0.76 -4.95 -9.85
C VAL A 155 1.68 -3.86 -9.31
N THR A 156 1.12 -2.84 -8.65
CA THR A 156 1.89 -1.83 -7.92
C THR A 156 1.79 -2.07 -6.41
N PHE A 157 2.92 -1.97 -5.72
CA PHE A 157 2.99 -2.06 -4.27
C PHE A 157 3.75 -0.86 -3.71
N ALA A 158 3.25 -0.28 -2.63
CA ALA A 158 4.00 0.64 -1.78
C ALA A 158 4.02 0.14 -0.34
N LEU A 159 5.17 0.23 0.33
CA LEU A 159 5.21 -0.13 1.75
C LEU A 159 4.36 0.85 2.57
N ASN A 160 4.59 2.15 2.39
CA ASN A 160 3.83 3.21 3.04
C ASN A 160 2.92 3.94 2.05
N HIS A 161 1.73 4.29 2.51
CA HIS A 161 0.88 5.26 1.86
C HIS A 161 0.64 6.45 2.80
N ASN A 162 1.14 7.64 2.42
CA ASN A 162 0.86 8.84 3.17
C ASN A 162 -0.58 9.32 2.95
N TRP A 163 -1.42 9.19 3.97
CA TRP A 163 -2.84 9.56 3.88
C TRP A 163 -3.13 11.06 3.99
N LEU A 164 -2.08 11.88 4.14
CA LEU A 164 -2.15 13.34 4.05
C LEU A 164 -1.57 13.90 2.75
N ASP A 165 -1.04 13.04 1.87
CA ASP A 165 -0.48 13.46 0.59
C ASP A 165 -1.29 12.90 -0.57
N ASN A 166 -1.44 13.70 -1.63
CA ASN A 166 -2.03 13.22 -2.86
C ASN A 166 -1.06 12.29 -3.60
N SER A 167 -1.60 11.28 -4.28
CA SER A 167 -0.82 10.45 -5.19
C SER A 167 -1.53 10.25 -6.53
N LEU A 168 -0.75 10.27 -7.60
CA LEU A 168 -1.18 10.07 -8.97
C LEU A 168 -1.88 8.72 -9.14
N ILE A 169 -1.44 7.69 -8.42
CA ILE A 169 -2.11 6.40 -8.36
C ILE A 169 -2.24 5.95 -6.91
N THR A 170 -3.36 5.34 -6.60
CA THR A 170 -3.43 4.42 -5.46
C THR A 170 -2.76 3.12 -5.90
N PRO A 171 -1.73 2.63 -5.18
CA PRO A 171 -1.11 1.36 -5.53
C PRO A 171 -2.16 0.24 -5.39
N ASP A 172 -1.98 -0.86 -6.10
CA ASP A 172 -2.91 -1.99 -6.01
C ASP A 172 -2.86 -2.64 -4.63
N ILE A 173 -1.71 -2.53 -3.95
CA ILE A 173 -1.46 -3.04 -2.61
C ILE A 173 -0.63 -2.01 -1.82
N CYS A 174 -1.09 -1.64 -0.63
CA CYS A 174 -0.33 -0.89 0.37
C CYS A 174 0.11 -1.83 1.50
N GLY A 175 1.32 -1.64 2.01
CA GLY A 175 1.73 -2.25 3.28
C GLY A 175 0.87 -1.75 4.42
N PHE A 176 0.90 -0.43 4.65
CA PHE A 176 0.08 0.28 5.64
C PHE A 176 -0.11 1.75 5.22
N MET A 177 -0.94 2.48 5.97
CA MET A 177 -1.09 3.94 5.80
C MET A 177 -0.60 4.69 7.04
N SER A 178 0.23 5.72 6.86
CA SER A 178 0.72 6.56 7.96
C SER A 178 0.83 8.04 7.57
N GLN A 179 0.79 9.00 8.51
CA GLN A 179 1.11 10.40 8.16
C GLN A 179 2.63 10.63 8.07
N THR A 180 3.36 9.86 8.87
CA THR A 180 4.82 9.88 8.89
C THR A 180 5.32 8.46 9.10
N TYR A 181 6.16 8.02 8.17
CA TYR A 181 6.91 6.78 8.29
C TYR A 181 8.40 7.07 8.21
N ILE A 182 9.17 6.47 9.11
CA ILE A 182 10.62 6.48 9.05
C ILE A 182 11.07 5.05 8.79
N PHE A 183 11.78 4.85 7.67
CA PHE A 183 12.32 3.54 7.34
C PHE A 183 13.44 3.15 8.32
N PRO A 184 13.62 1.86 8.63
CA PRO A 184 14.60 1.41 9.62
C PRO A 184 16.05 1.77 9.28
N TRP A 185 16.35 2.01 8.00
CA TRP A 185 17.68 2.38 7.50
C TRP A 185 17.89 3.89 7.30
N GLU A 186 16.86 4.72 7.45
CA GLU A 186 16.98 6.19 7.28
C GLU A 186 17.60 6.87 8.50
N GLY A 187 17.63 6.20 9.65
CA GLY A 187 17.95 6.82 10.94
C GLY A 187 16.79 7.68 11.44
N GLY A 188 16.98 8.40 12.54
CA GLY A 188 15.98 9.31 13.10
C GLY A 188 14.88 8.65 13.93
N SER A 189 14.81 7.31 13.97
CA SER A 189 13.88 6.61 14.86
C SER A 189 14.29 6.78 16.31
N VAL A 190 13.30 7.03 17.16
CA VAL A 190 13.51 7.24 18.60
C VAL A 190 13.99 5.93 19.24
N LYS A 191 15.19 5.96 19.81
CA LYS A 191 15.74 4.87 20.62
C LYS A 191 15.96 5.37 22.04
N VAL A 192 15.53 4.58 23.02
CA VAL A 192 15.93 4.81 24.40
C VAL A 192 17.31 4.19 24.58
N ASN A 193 18.31 5.01 24.89
CA ASN A 193 19.63 4.52 25.24
C ASN A 193 19.51 3.74 26.57
N PRO A 194 19.84 2.43 26.60
CA PRO A 194 19.64 1.59 27.78
C PRO A 194 20.56 1.98 28.95
N GLU A 195 21.69 2.62 28.68
CA GLU A 195 22.67 3.03 29.70
C GLU A 195 22.34 4.41 30.28
N THR A 196 22.01 5.38 29.44
CA THR A 196 21.76 6.76 29.86
C THR A 196 20.29 7.05 30.14
N LYS A 197 19.38 6.14 29.73
CA LYS A 197 17.91 6.34 29.68
C LYS A 197 17.48 7.57 28.88
N GLN A 198 18.38 8.15 28.08
CA GLN A 198 18.06 9.28 27.23
C GLN A 198 17.44 8.83 25.93
N VAL A 199 16.59 9.69 25.39
CA VAL A 199 15.96 9.52 24.08
C VAL A 199 16.98 10.00 23.05
N ASP A 200 17.51 9.06 22.27
CA ASP A 200 18.43 9.34 21.16
C ASP A 200 17.77 9.00 19.82
N LYS A 201 18.32 9.50 18.72
CA LYS A 201 17.91 9.14 17.37
C LYS A 201 18.85 8.08 16.83
N SER A 202 18.30 7.10 16.12
CA SER A 202 19.12 6.13 15.41
C SER A 202 19.92 6.80 14.29
N GLU A 203 21.16 6.34 14.09
CA GLU A 203 21.94 6.74 12.92
C GLU A 203 21.42 6.04 11.65
N PRO A 204 21.56 6.67 10.46
CA PRO A 204 21.25 6.04 9.19
C PRO A 204 22.09 4.79 8.94
N ASP A 205 21.49 3.76 8.34
CA ASP A 205 22.21 2.56 7.91
C ASP A 205 22.82 2.79 6.52
N LEU A 206 24.13 2.98 6.49
CA LEU A 206 24.90 3.31 5.28
C LEU A 206 25.32 2.07 4.48
N ARG A 207 24.96 0.85 4.91
CA ARG A 207 25.23 -0.37 4.14
C ARG A 207 24.57 -0.31 2.76
N SER A 208 25.01 -1.17 1.85
CA SER A 208 24.41 -1.25 0.52
C SER A 208 22.95 -1.71 0.59
N ALA A 209 22.16 -1.36 -0.43
CA ALA A 209 20.77 -1.81 -0.49
C ALA A 209 20.65 -3.35 -0.48
N GLU A 210 21.64 -4.04 -1.03
CA GLU A 210 21.73 -5.50 -1.06
C GLU A 210 21.88 -6.10 0.35
N GLU A 211 22.79 -5.55 1.16
CA GLU A 211 23.04 -6.03 2.53
C GLU A 211 21.84 -5.79 3.44
N ILE A 212 21.18 -4.64 3.28
CA ILE A 212 19.96 -4.31 4.04
C ILE A 212 18.82 -5.23 3.61
N ALA A 213 18.61 -5.42 2.31
CA ALA A 213 17.61 -6.33 1.77
C ALA A 213 17.83 -7.78 2.25
N HIS A 214 19.08 -8.23 2.29
CA HIS A 214 19.42 -9.53 2.85
C HIS A 214 19.06 -9.63 4.33
N SER A 215 19.37 -8.59 5.12
CA SER A 215 19.05 -8.54 6.55
C SER A 215 17.54 -8.65 6.78
N ILE A 216 16.73 -7.89 6.03
CA ILE A 216 15.26 -7.95 6.08
C ILE A 216 14.77 -9.35 5.70
N ALA A 217 15.26 -9.91 4.60
CA ALA A 217 14.81 -11.21 4.11
C ALA A 217 15.09 -12.35 5.10
N SER A 218 16.14 -12.22 5.92
CA SER A 218 16.58 -13.19 6.91
C SER A 218 15.92 -13.04 8.29
N GLU A 219 15.10 -12.00 8.51
CA GLU A 219 14.31 -11.86 9.74
C GLU A 219 13.29 -13.00 9.88
N GLU A 220 13.13 -13.49 11.12
CA GLU A 220 12.10 -14.46 11.46
C GLU A 220 10.83 -13.75 11.92
N VAL A 221 9.72 -14.00 11.22
CA VAL A 221 8.42 -13.41 11.49
C VAL A 221 7.35 -14.47 11.53
N GLU A 222 6.38 -14.28 12.42
CA GLU A 222 5.16 -15.06 12.47
C GLU A 222 4.00 -14.15 12.05
N ILE A 223 3.26 -14.58 11.02
CA ILE A 223 2.05 -13.87 10.59
C ILE A 223 0.91 -14.31 11.51
N ASN A 224 0.28 -13.34 12.20
CA ASN A 224 -0.92 -13.58 12.99
C ASN A 224 -1.96 -14.37 12.15
N PRO A 225 -2.49 -15.50 12.66
CA PRO A 225 -3.52 -16.29 11.98
C PRO A 225 -4.74 -15.50 11.52
N GLU A 226 -5.11 -14.41 12.21
CA GLU A 226 -6.20 -13.50 11.82
C GLU A 226 -5.99 -12.85 10.45
N PHE A 227 -4.75 -12.77 9.97
CA PHE A 227 -4.46 -12.31 8.60
C PHE A 227 -5.14 -13.17 7.53
N ASN A 228 -5.47 -14.43 7.82
CA ASN A 228 -6.22 -15.27 6.89
C ASN A 228 -7.62 -14.70 6.61
N GLU A 229 -8.29 -14.08 7.58
CA GLU A 229 -9.60 -13.45 7.37
C GLU A 229 -9.47 -12.25 6.42
N ILE A 230 -8.38 -11.50 6.54
CA ILE A 230 -8.05 -10.40 5.62
C ILE A 230 -7.81 -10.93 4.21
N LEU A 231 -7.10 -12.05 4.07
CA LEU A 231 -6.87 -12.68 2.77
C LEU A 231 -8.16 -13.20 2.14
N GLU A 232 -9.03 -13.87 2.90
CA GLU A 232 -10.33 -14.34 2.39
C GLU A 232 -11.20 -13.17 1.93
N PHE A 233 -11.24 -12.07 2.70
CA PHE A 233 -11.96 -10.87 2.30
C PHE A 233 -11.58 -10.40 0.89
N TYR A 234 -10.28 -10.32 0.60
CA TYR A 234 -9.79 -9.91 -0.71
C TYR A 234 -9.97 -10.98 -1.79
N TYR A 235 -9.81 -12.26 -1.44
CA TYR A 235 -9.97 -13.37 -2.36
C TYR A 235 -11.40 -13.47 -2.90
N GLU A 236 -12.39 -13.39 -2.01
CA GLU A 236 -13.83 -13.37 -2.39
C GLU A 236 -14.18 -12.19 -3.31
N ARG A 237 -13.38 -11.12 -3.24
CA ARG A 237 -13.59 -9.84 -3.93
C ARG A 237 -12.58 -9.58 -5.03
N LYS A 238 -11.77 -10.60 -5.41
CA LYS A 238 -10.63 -10.47 -6.34
C LYS A 238 -11.04 -9.88 -7.69
N ASP A 239 -12.27 -10.11 -8.12
CA ASP A 239 -12.81 -9.59 -9.37
C ASP A 239 -13.01 -8.07 -9.39
N TYR A 240 -13.08 -7.45 -8.22
CA TYR A 240 -13.25 -6.01 -8.09
C TYR A 240 -11.95 -5.29 -7.69
N MET A 241 -10.87 -6.05 -7.45
CA MET A 241 -9.55 -5.51 -7.15
C MET A 241 -8.89 -4.94 -8.41
N LYS A 242 -8.11 -3.88 -8.23
CA LYS A 242 -7.21 -3.33 -9.24
C LYS A 242 -5.91 -4.14 -9.30
N GLY A 243 -5.13 -3.87 -10.35
CA GLY A 243 -3.88 -4.57 -10.65
C GLY A 243 -4.09 -5.98 -11.22
N GLY A 244 -3.20 -6.37 -12.12
CA GLY A 244 -3.19 -7.70 -12.72
C GLY A 244 -4.05 -7.84 -13.98
N LEU A 245 -4.63 -9.03 -14.21
CA LEU A 245 -5.18 -9.54 -15.49
C LEU A 245 -6.31 -8.71 -16.15
N LYS A 246 -6.73 -7.61 -15.54
CA LYS A 246 -7.78 -6.73 -16.05
C LYS A 246 -7.17 -5.44 -16.59
N ASP A 247 -6.55 -5.55 -17.77
CA ASP A 247 -5.86 -4.49 -18.51
C ASP A 247 -6.76 -3.29 -18.91
N THR A 248 -8.06 -3.36 -18.66
CA THR A 248 -9.02 -2.27 -18.96
C THR A 248 -9.21 -1.30 -17.80
N PHE A 249 -8.72 -1.63 -16.61
CA PHE A 249 -8.88 -0.75 -15.45
C PHE A 249 -7.80 0.33 -15.39
N LYS A 250 -8.22 1.53 -14.99
CA LYS A 250 -7.32 2.58 -14.54
C LYS A 250 -7.15 2.49 -13.03
N ARG A 251 -5.93 2.68 -12.55
CA ARG A 251 -5.65 3.02 -11.16
C ARG A 251 -6.20 4.41 -10.90
N LEU A 252 -6.79 4.58 -9.72
CA LEU A 252 -7.45 5.83 -9.34
C LEU A 252 -6.48 6.71 -8.56
N HIS A 253 -6.53 8.03 -8.80
CA HIS A 253 -5.81 9.01 -8.01
C HIS A 253 -6.24 8.95 -6.54
N TYR A 254 -5.27 9.00 -5.63
CA TYR A 254 -5.54 9.21 -4.22
C TYR A 254 -5.60 10.71 -3.94
N ASN A 255 -6.71 11.15 -3.36
CA ASN A 255 -6.94 12.53 -2.98
C ASN A 255 -7.24 12.59 -1.48
N THR A 256 -6.63 13.52 -0.77
CA THR A 256 -6.83 13.73 0.68
C THR A 256 -8.25 14.19 1.01
N ASP A 257 -8.94 14.84 0.06
CA ASP A 257 -10.36 15.23 0.15
C ASP A 257 -11.33 14.03 -0.07
N SER A 258 -10.82 12.80 -0.20
CA SER A 258 -11.68 11.62 -0.30
C SER A 258 -12.27 11.31 1.08
N ASN A 259 -13.49 11.82 1.32
CA ASN A 259 -14.28 11.72 2.56
C ASN A 259 -14.20 10.37 3.30
N SER A 260 -13.13 10.22 4.07
CA SER A 260 -12.97 9.27 5.17
C SER A 260 -12.63 10.10 6.41
N GLU A 261 -13.44 11.14 6.63
CA GLU A 261 -13.44 11.86 7.90
C GLU A 261 -13.87 10.91 9.01
N PRO A 262 -13.13 10.84 10.12
CA PRO A 262 -13.66 10.29 11.35
C PRO A 262 -14.67 11.29 11.91
N VAL A 263 -15.95 11.10 11.56
CA VAL A 263 -17.18 11.68 12.16
C VAL A 263 -16.99 13.03 12.85
N VAL A 264 -17.22 14.14 12.12
CA VAL A 264 -18.19 15.18 12.53
C VAL A 264 -18.74 15.84 11.26
N THR A 265 -19.62 15.17 10.49
CA THR A 265 -20.71 15.75 9.67
C THR A 265 -21.23 14.78 8.60
N PHE A 266 -21.99 13.76 9.00
CA PHE A 266 -23.03 13.18 8.14
C PHE A 266 -24.34 13.17 8.93
N SER A 267 -24.78 14.37 9.27
CA SER A 267 -26.16 14.67 9.64
C SER A 267 -26.48 15.91 8.84
N TYR A 268 -27.37 15.77 7.86
CA TYR A 268 -27.92 16.74 6.89
C TYR A 268 -27.69 16.25 5.46
N ILE A 269 -28.78 16.18 4.69
CA ILE A 269 -28.94 15.52 3.40
C ILE A 269 -29.26 14.01 3.50
N ILE A 270 -30.36 13.66 4.19
CA ILE A 270 -31.56 13.01 3.62
C ILE A 270 -32.71 13.26 4.62
N THR A 271 -33.51 14.29 4.36
CA THR A 271 -34.94 14.42 4.73
C THR A 271 -35.59 15.22 3.62
#